data_AF-A0A521LER6-F1
#
_entry.id   AF-A0A521LER6-F1
#
_cell.length_a   1.000
_cell.length_b   1.000
_cell.length_c   1.000
_cell.angle_alpha   90.00
_cell.angle_beta   90.00
_cell.angle_gamma   90.00
#
_symmetry.space_group_name_H-M   'P 1'
#
loop_
_entity.id
_entity.type
_entity.pdbx_description
1 polymer ?
#
loop_
_entity_poly.entity_id
_entity_poly.type
_entity_poly.pdbx_seq_one_letter_code
_entity_poly.pdbx_strand_id
1 'polypeptide(L)'
;MVVAANRLEWLQIADAVAREKSIDRQIVLDAMEDAIARAARSRYGAETDVHAEINTKTGELRLARHLQVVDQVENPAIEITVDEAKRHNPAAQA
;
A
#
# COMPACT_ATOMS: atom_id res chain seq x y z
N MET A 1 -15.04 14.23 -0.48
CA MET A 1 -15.13 13.35 0.70
C MET A 1 -14.94 11.93 0.19
N VAL A 2 -13.73 11.37 0.29
CA VAL A 2 -13.45 10.02 -0.24
C VAL A 2 -13.98 9.04 0.79
N VAL A 3 -14.83 8.12 0.34
CA VAL A 3 -15.43 7.04 1.14
C VAL A 3 -14.29 6.27 1.78
N ALA A 4 -14.05 6.50 3.07
CA ALA A 4 -13.31 5.55 3.89
C ALA A 4 -14.23 4.34 4.00
N ALA A 5 -14.07 3.38 3.07
CA ALA A 5 -14.66 2.06 3.17
C ALA A 5 -14.42 1.60 4.62
N ASN A 6 -15.50 1.31 5.31
CA ASN A 6 -15.49 1.10 6.74
C ASN A 6 -14.52 -0.05 7.02
N ARG A 7 -13.61 0.05 8.00
CA ARG A 7 -12.51 -0.92 8.18
C ARG A 7 -12.98 -2.39 8.17
N LEU A 8 -14.18 -2.64 8.69
CA LEU A 8 -14.78 -3.97 8.74
C LEU A 8 -15.31 -4.49 7.38
N GLU A 9 -15.62 -3.61 6.43
CA GLU A 9 -16.15 -3.97 5.10
C GLU A 9 -15.12 -4.74 4.28
N TRP A 10 -13.83 -4.42 4.38
CA TRP A 10 -12.79 -5.13 3.62
C TRP A 10 -12.70 -6.60 3.98
N LEU A 11 -12.71 -6.92 5.29
CA LEU A 11 -12.66 -8.30 5.76
C LEU A 11 -13.92 -9.06 5.36
N GLN A 12 -15.09 -8.42 5.45
CA GLN A 12 -16.36 -9.03 5.06
C GLN A 12 -16.44 -9.32 3.56
N ILE A 13 -15.96 -8.40 2.72
CA ILE A 13 -15.88 -8.61 1.27
C ILE A 13 -14.92 -9.76 0.96
N ALA A 14 -13.74 -9.77 1.61
CA ALA A 14 -12.76 -10.82 1.41
C ALA A 14 -13.30 -12.20 1.83
N ASP A 15 -13.97 -12.29 2.98
CA ASP A 15 -14.63 -13.51 3.48
C ASP A 15 -15.72 -14.00 2.51
N ALA A 16 -16.54 -13.09 1.97
CA ALA A 16 -17.61 -13.42 1.04
C ALA A 16 -17.05 -13.99 -0.27
N VAL A 17 -16.04 -13.33 -0.85
CA VAL A 17 -15.39 -13.76 -2.10
C VAL A 17 -14.64 -15.07 -1.90
N ALA A 18 -13.92 -15.23 -0.78
CA ALA A 18 -13.21 -16.46 -0.43
C ALA A 18 -14.16 -17.66 -0.36
N ARG A 19 -15.33 -17.47 0.27
CA ARG A 19 -16.37 -18.50 0.35
C ARG A 19 -17.00 -18.81 -1.00
N GLU A 20 -17.29 -17.79 -1.80
CA GLU A 20 -17.89 -17.96 -3.14
C GLU A 20 -16.95 -18.72 -4.08
N LYS A 21 -15.66 -18.36 -4.07
CA LYS A 21 -14.65 -18.96 -4.96
C LYS A 21 -13.96 -20.19 -4.35
N SER A 22 -14.28 -20.55 -3.10
CA SER A 22 -13.63 -21.64 -2.35
C SER A 22 -12.09 -21.54 -2.35
N ILE A 23 -11.57 -20.34 -2.09
CA ILE A 23 -10.15 -20.05 -2.00
C ILE A 23 -9.79 -19.48 -0.63
N ASP A 24 -8.50 -19.49 -0.28
CA ASP A 24 -8.04 -18.87 0.95
C ASP A 24 -8.34 -17.37 0.95
N ARG A 25 -8.86 -16.86 2.07
CA ARG A 25 -9.08 -15.44 2.28
C ARG A 25 -7.81 -14.62 2.11
N GLN A 26 -6.65 -15.15 2.50
CA GLN A 26 -5.39 -14.44 2.33
C GLN A 26 -5.14 -14.12 0.86
N ILE A 27 -5.41 -15.06 -0.04
CA ILE A 27 -5.26 -14.84 -1.50
C ILE A 27 -6.19 -13.71 -1.98
N VAL A 28 -7.39 -13.62 -1.42
CA VAL A 28 -8.34 -12.54 -1.76
C VAL A 28 -7.84 -11.19 -1.26
N LEU A 29 -7.34 -11.15 -0.03
CA LEU A 29 -6.78 -9.93 0.56
C LEU A 29 -5.56 -9.44 -0.22
N ASP A 30 -4.64 -10.33 -0.57
CA ASP A 30 -3.46 -10.01 -1.39
C ASP A 30 -3.89 -9.44 -2.76
N ALA A 31 -4.91 -10.03 -3.39
CA ALA A 31 -5.43 -9.55 -4.67
C ALA A 31 -6.11 -8.16 -4.54
N MET A 32 -6.79 -7.91 -3.42
CA MET A 32 -7.41 -6.62 -3.13
C MET A 32 -6.36 -5.54 -2.87
N GLU A 33 -5.31 -5.86 -2.10
CA GLU A 33 -4.15 -5.01 -1.87
C GLU A 33 -3.50 -4.61 -3.21
N ASP A 34 -3.25 -5.59 -4.08
CA ASP A 34 -2.71 -5.37 -5.43
C ASP A 34 -3.58 -4.43 -6.27
N ALA A 35 -4.90 -4.62 -6.23
CA ALA A 35 -5.84 -3.77 -6.94
C ALA A 35 -5.84 -2.33 -6.41
N ILE A 36 -5.80 -2.17 -5.08
CA ILE A 36 -5.74 -0.86 -4.42
C ILE A 36 -4.40 -0.17 -4.74
N ALA A 37 -3.29 -0.89 -4.69
CA ALA A 37 -1.97 -0.36 -5.04
C ALA A 37 -1.94 0.13 -6.50
N ARG A 38 -2.49 -0.64 -7.44
CA ARG A 38 -2.63 -0.21 -8.85
C ARG A 38 -3.50 1.02 -9.01
N ALA A 39 -4.63 1.09 -8.32
CA ALA A 39 -5.51 2.26 -8.34
C ALA A 39 -4.80 3.51 -7.76
N ALA A 40 -4.01 3.33 -6.70
CA ALA A 40 -3.20 4.38 -6.11
C ALA A 40 -2.10 4.86 -7.08
N ARG A 41 -1.36 3.94 -7.72
CA ARG A 41 -0.37 4.29 -8.77
C ARG A 41 -1.00 5.10 -9.90
N SER A 42 -2.19 4.71 -10.36
CA SER A 42 -2.90 5.48 -11.39
C SER A 42 -3.25 6.92 -10.95
N ARG A 43 -3.40 7.17 -9.65
CA ARG A 43 -3.79 8.48 -9.10
C ARG A 43 -2.58 9.35 -8.74
N TYR A 44 -1.50 8.74 -8.26
CA TYR A 44 -0.33 9.46 -7.73
C TYR A 44 0.87 9.47 -8.69
N GLY A 45 0.83 8.69 -9.75
CA GLY A 45 1.90 8.57 -10.75
C GLY A 45 2.30 7.11 -10.92
N ALA A 46 2.37 6.65 -12.18
CA ALA A 46 2.70 5.25 -12.50
C ALA A 46 4.10 4.85 -12.01
N GLU A 47 5.00 5.82 -11.94
CA GLU A 47 6.36 5.66 -11.46
C GLU A 47 6.43 5.48 -9.93
N THR A 48 5.42 5.88 -9.16
CA THR A 48 5.46 5.79 -7.70
C THR A 48 5.30 4.35 -7.24
N ASP A 49 6.22 3.84 -6.43
CA ASP A 49 6.05 2.52 -5.82
C ASP A 49 5.13 2.59 -4.61
N VAL A 50 3.82 2.43 -4.86
CA VAL A 50 2.79 2.38 -3.82
C VAL A 50 2.49 0.94 -3.44
N HIS A 51 2.50 0.66 -2.14
CA HIS A 51 2.06 -0.59 -1.55
C HIS A 51 0.82 -0.36 -0.68
N ALA A 52 -0.13 -1.28 -0.77
CA ALA A 52 -1.32 -1.30 0.06
C ALA A 52 -1.26 -2.54 0.95
N GLU A 53 -1.56 -2.39 2.23
CA GLU A 53 -1.58 -3.49 3.19
C GLU A 53 -2.91 -3.43 3.95
N ILE A 54 -3.64 -4.54 3.99
CA ILE A 54 -4.88 -4.71 4.74
C ILE A 54 -4.57 -5.59 5.94
N ASN A 55 -4.70 -5.02 7.14
CA ASN A 55 -4.52 -5.80 8.35
C ASN A 55 -5.64 -6.85 8.49
N THR A 56 -5.28 -8.13 8.42
CA THR A 56 -6.23 -9.27 8.41
C THR A 56 -7.07 -9.42 9.68
N LYS A 57 -6.71 -8.73 10.77
CA LYS A 57 -7.44 -8.77 12.06
C LYS A 57 -8.34 -7.55 12.27
N THR A 58 -7.89 -6.38 11.84
CA THR A 58 -8.59 -5.10 12.12
C THR A 58 -9.28 -4.52 10.89
N GLY A 59 -8.91 -4.98 9.69
CA GLY A 59 -9.35 -4.44 8.41
C GLY A 59 -8.82 -3.03 8.14
N GLU A 60 -7.78 -2.61 8.88
CA GLU A 60 -7.10 -1.34 8.61
C GLU A 60 -6.33 -1.43 7.30
N LEU A 61 -6.71 -0.60 6.33
CA LEU A 61 -5.97 -0.39 5.10
C LEU A 61 -4.90 0.68 5.33
N ARG A 62 -3.64 0.33 5.07
CA ARG A 62 -2.51 1.25 5.04
C ARG A 62 -1.99 1.37 3.62
N LEU A 63 -1.69 2.60 3.23
CA LEU A 63 -1.03 2.92 1.97
C LEU A 63 0.33 3.51 2.31
N ALA A 64 1.38 2.84 1.84
CA ALA A 64 2.75 3.32 1.95
C ALA A 64 3.30 3.56 0.54
N ARG A 65 4.12 4.60 0.39
CA ARG A 65 5.00 4.69 -0.77
C ARG A 65 6.38 4.24 -0.34
N HIS A 66 7.02 3.42 -1.14
CA HIS A 66 8.41 3.08 -0.97
C HIS A 66 9.25 4.08 -1.76
N LEU A 67 10.23 4.66 -1.08
CA LEU A 67 11.23 5.51 -1.69
C LEU A 67 12.59 4.90 -1.43
N GLN A 68 13.39 4.82 -2.48
CA GLN A 68 14.79 4.47 -2.38
C GLN A 68 15.56 5.65 -1.79
N VAL A 69 16.28 5.38 -0.71
CA VAL A 69 17.15 6.38 -0.09
C VAL A 69 18.44 6.45 -0.89
N VAL A 70 18.79 7.62 -1.39
CA VAL A 70 19.98 7.84 -2.24
C VAL A 70 20.73 9.11 -1.82
N ASP A 71 22.00 9.22 -2.21
CA ASP A 71 22.79 10.43 -1.96
C ASP A 71 22.43 11.57 -2.92
N GLN A 72 22.15 11.24 -4.20
CA GLN A 72 21.69 12.17 -5.21
C GLN A 72 20.43 11.62 -5.87
N VAL A 73 19.37 12.43 -5.91
CA VAL A 73 18.08 12.05 -6.51
C VAL A 73 18.14 12.28 -8.01
N GLU A 74 17.95 11.21 -8.78
CA GLU A 74 17.74 11.22 -10.22
C GLU A 74 16.25 11.15 -10.56
N ASN A 75 15.46 10.41 -9.77
CA ASN A 75 14.01 10.27 -9.95
C ASN A 75 13.21 10.60 -8.68
N PRO A 76 12.72 11.84 -8.53
CA PRO A 76 11.95 12.27 -7.36
C PRO A 76 10.65 11.51 -7.09
N ALA A 77 10.16 10.71 -8.05
CA ALA A 77 8.95 9.90 -7.87
C ALA A 77 9.19 8.65 -7.00
N ILE A 78 10.43 8.15 -6.98
CA ILE A 78 10.82 6.92 -6.28
C ILE A 78 12.03 7.07 -5.39
N GLU A 79 12.73 8.21 -5.42
CA GLU A 79 13.94 8.43 -4.64
C GLU A 79 13.75 9.57 -3.63
N ILE A 80 14.51 9.48 -2.55
CA ILE A 80 14.58 10.49 -1.49
C ILE A 80 16.02 10.60 -1.00
N THR A 81 16.45 11.82 -0.65
CA THR A 81 17.79 11.99 -0.10
C THR A 81 17.91 11.38 1.29
N VAL A 82 19.11 10.97 1.68
CA VAL A 82 19.39 10.49 3.05
C VAL A 82 18.93 11.50 4.11
N ASP A 83 19.13 12.80 3.87
CA ASP A 83 18.70 13.85 4.80
C ASP A 83 17.19 13.94 4.96
N GLU A 84 16.43 13.86 3.86
CA GLU A 84 14.96 13.86 3.91
C GLU A 84 14.45 12.53 4.50
N ALA A 85 15.05 11.40 4.17
CA ALA A 85 14.70 10.10 4.72
C ALA A 85 14.89 10.06 6.25
N LYS A 86 15.99 10.63 6.75
CA LYS A 86 16.29 10.75 8.19
C LYS A 86 15.27 11.58 8.97
N ARG A 87 14.56 12.52 8.32
CA ARG A 87 13.45 13.25 8.96
C ARG A 87 12.22 12.37 9.21
N HIS A 88 11.99 11.37 8.35
CA HIS A 88 10.90 10.43 8.50
C HIS A 88 11.28 9.22 9.38
N ASN A 89 12.51 8.72 9.22
CA ASN A 89 13.06 7.63 10.00
C ASN A 89 14.55 7.90 10.29
N PRO A 90 14.93 8.23 11.53
CA PRO A 90 16.32 8.52 11.89
C PRO A 90 17.32 7.39 11.59
N ALA A 91 16.84 6.15 11.45
CA ALA A 91 17.66 4.99 11.10
C ALA A 91 17.84 4.79 9.58
N ALA A 92 17.28 5.66 8.74
CA ALA A 92 17.40 5.56 7.28
C ALA A 92 18.86 5.68 6.81
N GLN A 93 19.24 4.79 5.88
CA GLN A 93 20.55 4.69 5.25
C GLN A 93 20.34 4.47 3.75
N ALA A 94 21.32 4.90 2.94
CA ALA A 94 21.37 4.62 1.51
C ALA A 94 21.83 3.17 1.24
#